data_AF-A0A087TKY6-F1
#
_entry.id   AF-A0A087TKY6-F1
#
_cell.length_a   1.000
_cell.length_b   1.000
_cell.length_c   1.000
_cell.angle_alpha   90.00
_cell.angle_beta   90.00
_cell.angle_gamma   90.00
#
_symmetry.space_group_name_H-M   'P 1'
#
loop_
_entity.id
_entity.type
_entity.pdbx_description
1 polymer ?
#
loop_
_entity_poly.entity_id
_entity_poly.type
_entity_poly.pdbx_seq_one_letter_code
_entity_poly.pdbx_strand_id
1 'polypeptide(L)'
;MLEEIENQRKKREEDTVKLMNEEFQMGQMGNVSISHYMASAPVEDYPSDAEFYRRPYKRPSVQLLITVATPVFDRRNFSNVTERIRSSKNIWIERTKEMRVANILGVAGTDVPIREIIKLTPPHKLGVNGYSFVVTNNGFVLYHPDLRPLFQDMLKPQYNTVDMTEVELVDDDKLGPREFDETLLG
;
A
#
# COMPACT_ATOMS: atom_id res chain seq x y z
N MET A 1 -2.04 -22.16 40.38
CA MET A 1 -3.19 -21.76 39.53
C MET A 1 -3.51 -20.27 39.68
N LEU A 2 -3.69 -19.72 40.89
CA LEU A 2 -3.89 -18.27 41.10
C LEU A 2 -2.63 -17.43 40.80
N GLU A 3 -1.45 -17.92 41.19
CA GLU A 3 -0.16 -17.26 40.98
C GLU A 3 0.21 -17.07 39.50
N GLU A 4 -0.26 -17.99 38.65
CA GLU A 4 0.02 -17.99 37.22
C GLU A 4 -0.87 -17.00 36.46
N ILE A 5 -2.08 -16.76 36.96
CA ILE A 5 -2.98 -15.72 36.45
C ILE A 5 -2.46 -14.33 36.81
N GLU A 6 -1.87 -14.17 37.99
CA GLU A 6 -1.32 -12.90 38.46
C GLU A 6 -0.03 -12.51 37.72
N ASN A 7 0.83 -13.50 37.43
CA ASN A 7 2.00 -13.30 36.58
C ASN A 7 1.62 -12.94 35.13
N GLN A 8 0.54 -13.52 34.59
CA GLN A 8 0.05 -13.15 33.27
C GLN A 8 -0.58 -11.75 33.23
N ARG A 9 -1.21 -11.30 34.32
CA ARG A 9 -1.71 -9.91 34.43
C ARG A 9 -0.58 -8.90 34.49
N LYS A 10 0.44 -9.13 35.34
CA LYS A 10 1.62 -8.26 35.40
C LYS A 10 2.33 -8.13 34.06
N LYS A 11 2.54 -9.26 33.38
CA LYS A 11 3.18 -9.27 32.07
C LYS A 11 2.37 -8.49 31.02
N ARG A 12 1.04 -8.61 31.06
CA ARG A 12 0.16 -7.87 30.15
C ARG A 12 0.16 -6.38 30.44
N GLU A 13 0.21 -5.97 31.72
CA GLU A 13 0.33 -4.56 32.11
C GLU A 13 1.68 -3.97 31.68
N GLU A 14 2.78 -4.69 31.87
CA GLU A 14 4.11 -4.30 31.40
C GLU A 14 4.16 -4.16 29.87
N ASP A 15 3.56 -5.09 29.14
CA ASP A 15 3.49 -5.04 27.67
C ASP A 15 2.62 -3.85 27.19
N THR A 16 1.53 -3.53 27.89
CA THR A 16 0.69 -2.36 27.55
C THR A 16 1.37 -1.03 27.83
N VAL A 17 2.12 -0.92 28.93
CA VAL A 17 2.90 0.29 29.26
C VAL A 17 4.05 0.46 28.27
N LYS A 18 4.64 -0.65 27.81
CA LYS A 18 5.68 -0.63 26.77
C LYS A 18 5.13 -0.15 25.42
N LEU A 19 3.95 -0.62 25.03
CA LEU A 19 3.27 -0.18 23.79
C LEU A 19 2.87 1.30 23.86
N MET A 20 2.34 1.78 25.00
CA MET A 20 2.04 3.20 25.18
C MET A 20 3.29 4.08 25.13
N ASN A 21 4.42 3.60 25.66
CA ASN A 21 5.69 4.31 25.55
C ASN A 21 6.24 4.28 24.11
N GLU A 22 6.08 3.19 23.36
CA GLU A 22 6.49 3.12 21.94
C GLU A 22 5.61 4.01 21.04
N GLU A 23 4.29 4.08 21.29
CA GLU A 23 3.38 5.02 20.61
C GLU A 23 3.68 6.49 20.95
N PHE A 24 4.02 6.78 22.22
CA PHE A 24 4.41 8.13 22.65
C PHE A 24 5.76 8.58 22.04
N GLN A 25 6.68 7.63 21.79
CA GLN A 25 7.94 7.90 21.07
C GLN A 25 7.72 8.11 19.56
N MET A 26 6.74 7.44 18.93
CA MET A 26 6.37 7.72 17.53
C MET A 26 5.74 9.11 17.35
N GLY A 27 4.96 9.58 18.32
CA GLY A 27 4.36 10.93 18.30
C GLY A 27 5.34 12.09 18.46
N GLN A 28 6.59 11.82 18.87
CA GLN A 28 7.65 12.82 19.08
C GLN A 28 8.66 12.88 17.92
N MET A 29 8.53 12.04 16.87
CA MET A 29 9.40 12.07 15.69
C MET A 29 9.05 13.23 14.73
N GLY A 30 8.87 14.43 15.29
CA GLY A 30 9.06 15.66 14.55
C GLY A 30 10.55 15.86 14.32
N ASN A 31 10.98 15.76 13.05
CA ASN A 31 12.30 16.15 12.55
C ASN A 31 13.50 15.32 13.07
N VAL A 32 13.61 14.06 12.63
CA VAL A 32 14.82 13.27 12.84
C VAL A 32 15.87 13.64 11.80
N SER A 33 16.91 14.36 12.22
CA SER A 33 18.06 14.71 11.38
C SER A 33 18.85 13.47 10.94
N ILE A 34 19.45 13.51 9.76
CA ILE A 34 20.29 12.45 9.15
C ILE A 34 21.37 11.91 10.13
N SER A 35 21.87 12.75 11.03
CA SER A 35 22.83 12.37 12.07
C SER A 35 22.29 11.34 13.08
N HIS A 36 20.97 11.32 13.32
CA HIS A 36 20.36 10.40 14.27
C HIS A 36 20.20 8.98 13.68
N TYR A 37 19.96 8.86 12.37
CA TYR A 37 19.95 7.56 11.66
C TYR A 37 21.33 6.90 11.65
N MET A 38 22.39 7.68 11.53
CA MET A 38 23.78 7.19 11.57
C MET A 38 24.12 6.60 12.95
N ALA A 39 23.61 7.20 14.03
CA ALA A 39 23.84 6.73 15.40
C ALA A 39 23.13 5.41 15.74
N SER A 40 22.09 5.04 14.99
CA SER A 40 21.35 3.78 15.16
C SER A 40 21.87 2.60 14.33
N ALA A 41 22.78 2.85 13.37
CA ALA A 41 23.38 1.79 12.57
C ALA A 41 24.50 1.07 13.37
N PRO A 42 24.63 -0.27 13.26
CA PRO A 42 25.74 -1.00 13.88
C PRO A 42 27.08 -0.42 13.41
N VAL A 43 28.02 -0.22 14.34
CA VAL A 43 29.32 0.45 14.08
C VAL A 43 30.14 -0.27 12.99
N GLU A 44 29.89 -1.55 12.73
CA GLU A 44 30.53 -2.35 11.68
C GLU A 44 30.18 -1.92 10.25
N ASP A 45 29.07 -1.22 10.03
CA ASP A 45 28.65 -0.74 8.71
C ASP A 45 29.21 0.66 8.36
N TYR A 46 30.10 1.23 9.18
CA TYR A 46 30.76 2.49 8.84
C TYR A 46 31.87 2.26 7.81
N PRO A 47 31.74 2.80 6.59
CA PRO A 47 32.77 2.70 5.58
C PRO A 47 34.02 3.47 6.03
N SER A 48 35.18 2.80 5.99
CA SER A 48 36.46 3.33 6.44
C SER A 48 37.19 4.18 5.39
N ASP A 49 36.67 4.26 4.16
CA ASP A 49 37.28 4.99 3.07
C ASP A 49 36.85 6.46 3.04
N ALA A 50 37.82 7.37 3.14
CA ALA A 50 37.60 8.82 3.07
C ALA A 50 36.99 9.30 1.72
N GLU A 51 37.03 8.46 0.69
CA GLU A 51 36.35 8.69 -0.60
C GLU A 51 34.82 8.53 -0.50
N PHE A 52 34.31 7.74 0.45
CA PHE A 52 32.88 7.55 0.67
C PHE A 52 32.17 8.88 0.98
N TYR A 53 32.77 9.71 1.84
CA TYR A 53 32.25 11.02 2.20
C TYR A 53 32.30 12.07 1.08
N ARG A 54 33.09 11.82 0.02
CA ARG A 54 33.16 12.71 -1.16
C ARG A 54 32.15 12.35 -2.24
N ARG A 55 31.53 11.17 -2.17
CA ARG A 55 30.49 10.79 -3.13
C ARG A 55 29.28 11.68 -2.89
N PRO A 56 28.72 12.35 -3.91
CA PRO A 56 27.45 13.03 -3.74
C PRO A 56 26.43 11.99 -3.29
N TYR A 57 25.84 12.19 -2.11
CA TYR A 57 24.84 11.29 -1.56
C TYR A 57 23.66 11.22 -2.54
N LYS A 58 23.52 10.08 -3.22
CA LYS A 58 22.44 9.86 -4.17
C LYS A 58 21.18 9.65 -3.35
N ARG A 59 20.35 10.70 -3.27
CA ARG A 59 19.08 10.66 -2.54
C ARG A 59 18.24 9.49 -3.05
N PRO A 60 17.63 8.67 -2.17
CA PRO A 60 16.76 7.60 -2.59
C PRO A 60 15.59 8.19 -3.37
N SER A 61 15.52 7.90 -4.67
CA SER A 61 14.40 8.31 -5.50
C SER A 61 13.26 7.33 -5.29
N VAL A 62 12.23 7.73 -4.56
CA VAL A 62 11.01 6.94 -4.46
C VAL A 62 10.26 7.00 -5.80
N GLN A 63 9.86 5.83 -6.29
CA GLN A 63 9.09 5.68 -7.51
C GLN A 63 7.74 5.06 -7.19
N LEU A 64 6.66 5.74 -7.60
CA LEU A 64 5.32 5.18 -7.55
C LEU A 64 5.07 4.22 -8.73
N LEU A 65 4.42 3.10 -8.43
CA LEU A 65 4.13 2.00 -9.33
C LEU A 65 2.66 1.62 -9.23
N ILE A 66 2.11 1.06 -10.31
CA ILE A 66 0.87 0.28 -10.26
C ILE A 66 1.16 -1.14 -10.73
N THR A 67 0.52 -2.13 -10.13
CA THR A 67 0.67 -3.53 -10.54
C THR A 67 -0.60 -3.98 -11.25
N VAL A 68 -0.44 -4.50 -12.47
CA VAL A 68 -1.52 -5.19 -13.17
C VAL A 68 -1.39 -6.69 -12.87
N ALA A 69 -2.46 -7.31 -12.38
CA ALA A 69 -2.47 -8.71 -12.00
C ALA A 69 -3.41 -9.54 -12.88
N THR A 70 -2.96 -10.72 -13.28
CA THR A 70 -3.73 -11.68 -14.08
C THR A 70 -3.68 -13.08 -13.44
N PRO A 71 -4.83 -13.73 -13.18
CA PRO A 71 -4.84 -15.09 -12.66
C PRO A 71 -4.30 -16.08 -13.70
N VAL A 72 -3.50 -17.03 -13.24
CA VAL A 72 -2.94 -18.11 -14.06
C VAL A 72 -3.75 -19.36 -13.81
N PHE A 73 -4.41 -19.88 -14.85
CA PHE A 73 -5.21 -21.09 -14.77
C PHE A 73 -4.45 -22.31 -15.28
N ASP A 74 -4.74 -23.47 -14.69
CA ASP A 74 -4.34 -24.76 -15.22
C ASP A 74 -5.00 -24.98 -16.58
N ARG A 75 -4.22 -25.48 -17.55
CA ARG A 75 -4.69 -25.75 -18.92
C ARG A 75 -5.53 -27.02 -19.01
N ARG A 76 -5.56 -27.83 -17.96
CA ARG A 76 -6.38 -29.04 -17.89
C ARG A 76 -7.85 -28.65 -17.76
N ASN A 77 -8.64 -29.02 -18.78
CA ASN A 77 -10.09 -28.74 -18.81
C ASN A 77 -10.91 -29.65 -17.89
N PHE A 78 -10.32 -30.77 -17.45
CA PHE A 78 -11.01 -31.78 -16.64
C PHE A 78 -10.12 -32.23 -15.49
N SER A 79 -10.74 -32.44 -14.33
CA SER A 79 -10.13 -33.13 -13.21
C SER A 79 -10.96 -34.36 -12.83
N ASN A 80 -10.25 -35.43 -12.45
CA ASN A 80 -10.87 -36.63 -11.92
C ASN A 80 -11.20 -36.38 -10.46
N VAL A 81 -12.49 -36.23 -10.16
CA VAL A 81 -12.98 -36.11 -8.80
C VAL A 81 -13.55 -37.47 -8.39
N THR A 82 -12.99 -38.04 -7.33
CA THR A 82 -13.49 -39.29 -6.75
C THR A 82 -14.48 -38.95 -5.64
N GLU A 83 -15.75 -39.27 -5.84
CA GLU A 83 -16.81 -39.07 -4.86
C GLU A 83 -17.08 -40.38 -4.11
N ARG A 84 -17.20 -40.31 -2.79
CA ARG A 84 -17.67 -41.41 -1.95
C ARG A 84 -19.18 -41.32 -1.83
N ILE A 85 -19.89 -42.25 -2.45
CA ILE A 85 -21.36 -42.29 -2.48
C ILE A 85 -21.83 -43.46 -1.61
N ARG A 86 -22.88 -43.22 -0.81
CA ARG A 86 -23.51 -44.27 -0.01
C ARG A 86 -24.49 -45.05 -0.89
N SER A 87 -24.27 -46.36 -1.00
CA SER A 87 -25.16 -47.27 -1.72
C SER A 87 -26.45 -47.53 -0.95
N SER A 88 -27.48 -48.04 -1.65
CA SER A 88 -28.76 -48.45 -1.06
C SER A 88 -28.61 -49.53 0.03
N LYS A 89 -27.52 -50.31 -0.01
CA LYS A 89 -27.16 -51.30 1.01
C LYS A 89 -26.34 -50.73 2.17
N ASN A 90 -26.28 -49.40 2.33
CA ASN A 90 -25.43 -48.71 3.30
C ASN A 90 -23.92 -49.00 3.19
N ILE A 91 -23.45 -49.36 1.99
CA ILE A 91 -22.03 -49.59 1.68
C ILE A 91 -21.46 -48.34 1.00
N TRP A 92 -20.26 -47.90 1.38
CA TRP A 92 -19.57 -46.80 0.69
C TRP A 92 -18.96 -47.28 -0.62
N ILE A 93 -19.24 -46.59 -1.71
CA ILE A 93 -18.70 -46.87 -3.05
C ILE A 93 -17.99 -45.62 -3.55
N GLU A 94 -16.81 -45.81 -4.14
CA GLU A 94 -16.06 -44.74 -4.80
C GLU A 94 -16.46 -44.67 -6.27
N ARG A 95 -16.84 -43.49 -6.73
CA ARG A 95 -17.11 -43.20 -8.14
C ARG A 95 -16.22 -42.06 -8.60
N THR A 96 -15.36 -42.33 -9.58
CA THR A 96 -14.58 -41.28 -10.25
C THR A 96 -15.42 -40.67 -11.36
N LYS A 97 -15.56 -39.35 -11.35
CA LYS A 97 -16.23 -38.59 -12.41
C LYS A 97 -15.28 -37.51 -12.91
N GLU A 98 -15.19 -37.38 -14.24
CA GLU A 98 -14.55 -36.22 -14.86
C GLU A 98 -15.46 -35.01 -14.70
N MET A 99 -14.94 -33.97 -14.05
CA MET A 99 -15.61 -32.68 -13.94
C MET A 99 -14.81 -31.63 -14.67
N ARG A 100 -15.52 -30.71 -15.34
CA ARG A 100 -14.88 -29.49 -15.86
C ARG A 100 -14.49 -28.62 -14.67
N VAL A 101 -13.20 -28.37 -14.53
CA VAL A 101 -12.65 -27.54 -13.46
C VAL A 101 -11.68 -26.55 -14.06
N ALA A 102 -11.80 -25.29 -13.67
CA ALA A 102 -10.80 -24.27 -13.92
C ALA A 102 -10.01 -24.07 -12.62
N ASN A 103 -8.85 -24.71 -12.52
CA ASN A 103 -8.01 -24.58 -11.32
C ASN A 103 -7.08 -23.37 -11.44
N ILE A 104 -7.00 -22.55 -10.40
CA ILE A 104 -6.05 -21.43 -10.35
C ILE A 104 -4.70 -21.96 -9.86
N LEU A 105 -3.64 -21.71 -10.63
CA LEU A 105 -2.27 -22.04 -10.27
C LEU A 105 -1.60 -20.90 -9.49
N GLY A 106 -2.00 -19.66 -9.75
CA GLY A 106 -1.45 -18.48 -9.08
C GLY A 106 -1.88 -17.17 -9.74
N VAL A 107 -1.12 -16.10 -9.45
CA VAL A 107 -1.33 -14.76 -10.00
C VAL A 107 -0.02 -14.26 -10.57
N ALA A 108 -0.04 -13.84 -11.83
CA ALA A 108 1.07 -13.12 -12.46
C ALA A 108 0.82 -11.62 -12.32
N GLY A 109 1.84 -10.86 -11.91
CA GLY A 109 1.79 -9.40 -11.78
C GLY A 109 2.86 -8.73 -12.61
N THR A 110 2.57 -7.55 -13.16
CA THR A 110 3.55 -6.67 -13.81
C THR A 110 3.43 -5.26 -13.28
N ASP A 111 4.56 -4.67 -12.90
CA ASP A 111 4.61 -3.30 -12.40
C ASP A 111 4.79 -2.30 -13.53
N VAL A 112 3.96 -1.26 -13.52
CA VAL A 112 4.00 -0.13 -14.44
C VAL A 112 4.29 1.12 -13.62
N PRO A 113 5.41 1.81 -13.86
CA PRO A 113 5.69 3.07 -13.21
C PRO A 113 4.67 4.14 -13.60
N ILE A 114 4.18 4.92 -12.62
CA ILE A 114 3.21 6.00 -12.89
C ILE A 114 3.76 7.00 -13.92
N ARG A 115 5.09 7.23 -13.94
CA ARG A 115 5.75 8.05 -14.96
C ARG A 115 5.46 7.60 -16.40
N GLU A 116 5.26 6.30 -16.65
CA GLU A 116 4.97 5.79 -17.99
C GLU A 116 3.53 6.13 -18.40
N ILE A 117 2.61 6.17 -17.43
CA ILE A 117 1.23 6.60 -17.65
C ILE A 117 1.19 8.09 -17.99
N ILE A 118 1.90 8.93 -17.22
CA ILE A 118 1.97 10.38 -17.45
C ILE A 118 2.51 10.72 -18.84
N LYS A 119 3.46 9.93 -19.37
CA LYS A 119 3.98 10.11 -20.73
C LYS A 119 2.94 9.92 -21.82
N LEU A 120 1.86 9.16 -21.57
CA LEU A 120 0.77 8.95 -22.52
C LEU A 120 -0.12 10.19 -22.68
N THR A 121 -0.07 11.12 -21.73
CA THR A 121 -0.84 12.36 -21.71
C THR A 121 0.10 13.58 -21.84
N PRO A 122 0.64 13.84 -23.04
CA PRO A 122 1.60 14.92 -23.21
C PRO A 122 0.97 16.30 -23.00
N PRO A 123 1.54 17.17 -22.13
CA PRO A 123 0.96 18.46 -21.78
C PRO A 123 0.65 19.39 -22.96
N HIS A 124 1.49 19.35 -24.01
CA HIS A 124 1.31 20.19 -25.20
C HIS A 124 0.01 19.90 -25.98
N LYS A 125 -0.65 18.77 -25.74
CA LYS A 125 -1.94 18.43 -26.36
C LYS A 125 -3.16 18.91 -25.58
N LEU A 126 -2.98 19.37 -24.33
CA LEU A 126 -4.08 19.73 -23.43
C LEU A 126 -4.49 21.21 -23.51
N GLY A 127 -3.61 22.07 -24.04
CA GLY A 127 -3.84 23.51 -24.11
C GLY A 127 -3.32 24.27 -22.88
N VAL A 128 -3.59 25.58 -22.83
CA VAL A 128 -3.14 26.45 -21.74
C VAL A 128 -3.94 26.14 -20.47
N ASN A 129 -3.24 25.92 -19.35
CA ASN A 129 -3.79 25.48 -18.05
C ASN A 129 -4.46 24.10 -18.06
N GLY A 130 -4.38 23.35 -19.16
CA GLY A 130 -4.86 21.96 -19.20
C GLY A 130 -3.85 21.02 -18.57
N TYR A 131 -4.31 20.15 -17.67
CA TYR A 131 -3.53 19.05 -17.12
C TYR A 131 -4.37 17.77 -17.11
N SER A 132 -3.68 16.62 -17.05
CA SER A 132 -4.31 15.32 -16.94
C SER A 132 -4.15 14.81 -15.52
N PHE A 133 -5.16 14.11 -15.02
CA PHE A 133 -5.12 13.40 -13.75
C PHE A 133 -5.77 12.03 -13.92
N VAL A 134 -5.50 11.13 -12.98
CA VAL A 134 -6.05 9.77 -12.99
C VAL A 134 -6.60 9.47 -11.62
N VAL A 135 -7.82 8.95 -11.58
CA VAL A 135 -8.52 8.54 -10.36
C VAL A 135 -8.84 7.05 -10.46
N THR A 136 -8.73 6.36 -9.33
CA THR A 136 -9.16 4.96 -9.20
C THR A 136 -10.69 4.86 -9.14
N ASN A 137 -11.22 3.66 -9.31
CA ASN A 137 -12.65 3.39 -9.15
C ASN A 137 -13.18 3.72 -7.74
N ASN A 138 -12.30 3.79 -6.75
CA ASN A 138 -12.65 4.12 -5.36
C ASN A 138 -12.59 5.63 -5.07
N GLY A 139 -12.29 6.48 -6.06
CA GLY A 139 -12.20 7.93 -5.87
C GLY A 139 -10.82 8.43 -5.41
N PHE A 140 -9.84 7.55 -5.20
CA PHE A 140 -8.48 7.97 -4.85
C PHE A 140 -7.69 8.42 -6.07
N VAL A 141 -6.90 9.46 -5.89
CA VAL A 141 -6.04 10.06 -6.90
C VAL A 141 -4.81 9.18 -7.09
N LEU A 142 -4.67 8.64 -8.30
CA LEU A 142 -3.47 7.91 -8.70
C LEU A 142 -2.35 8.87 -9.13
N TYR A 143 -2.72 9.92 -9.86
CA TYR A 143 -1.81 10.98 -10.29
C TYR A 143 -2.56 12.30 -10.45
N HIS A 144 -1.96 13.37 -9.93
CA HIS A 144 -2.41 14.76 -10.09
C HIS A 144 -1.19 15.68 -9.96
N PRO A 145 -1.13 16.85 -10.65
CA PRO A 145 -0.03 17.81 -10.50
C PRO A 145 0.22 18.25 -9.05
N ASP A 146 -0.84 18.40 -8.26
CA ASP A 146 -0.77 18.78 -6.85
C ASP A 146 -0.71 17.61 -5.87
N LEU A 147 -0.74 16.36 -6.35
CA LEU A 147 -0.50 15.19 -5.50
C LEU A 147 0.97 15.16 -5.08
N ARG A 148 1.22 15.30 -3.77
CA ARG A 148 2.57 15.28 -3.18
C ARG A 148 2.75 14.04 -2.30
N PRO A 149 3.15 12.90 -2.86
CA PRO A 149 3.28 11.64 -2.13
C PRO A 149 4.54 11.58 -1.25
N LEU A 150 5.47 12.53 -1.43
CA LEU A 150 6.73 12.58 -0.69
C LEU A 150 6.78 13.80 0.25
N PHE A 151 7.42 13.62 1.39
CA PHE A 151 7.86 14.66 2.30
C PHE A 151 9.31 14.41 2.67
N GLN A 152 10.22 15.36 2.38
CA GLN A 152 11.66 15.21 2.65
C GLN A 152 12.24 13.88 2.08
N ASP A 153 11.84 13.52 0.85
CA ASP A 153 12.23 12.28 0.16
C ASP A 153 11.72 10.96 0.79
N MET A 154 10.85 11.04 1.81
CA MET A 154 10.14 9.91 2.41
C MET A 154 8.69 9.85 1.92
N LEU A 155 8.14 8.63 1.74
CA LEU A 155 6.71 8.44 1.46
C LEU A 155 5.87 8.98 2.61
N LYS A 156 4.92 9.84 2.29
CA LYS A 156 3.92 10.26 3.26
C LYS A 156 3.05 9.06 3.65
N PRO A 157 2.65 8.96 4.93
CA PRO A 157 1.56 8.08 5.30
C PRO A 157 0.33 8.37 4.43
N GLN A 158 -0.42 7.32 4.06
CA GLN A 158 -1.72 7.44 3.39
C GLN A 158 -1.68 8.19 2.04
N TYR A 159 -0.52 8.27 1.39
CA TYR A 159 -0.39 8.93 0.08
C TYR A 159 -1.28 8.31 -1.02
N ASN A 160 -1.70 7.06 -0.85
CA ASN A 160 -2.51 6.29 -1.80
C ASN A 160 -4.02 6.38 -1.53
N THR A 161 -4.44 7.17 -0.53
CA THR A 161 -5.86 7.39 -0.19
C THR A 161 -6.29 8.84 -0.34
N VAL A 162 -5.45 9.69 -0.93
CA VAL A 162 -5.77 11.10 -1.22
C VAL A 162 -6.90 11.15 -2.25
N ASP A 163 -7.92 11.95 -1.98
CA ASP A 163 -9.06 12.16 -2.88
C ASP A 163 -8.97 13.48 -3.67
N MET A 164 -10.02 13.82 -4.43
CA MET A 164 -10.03 15.05 -5.23
C MET A 164 -10.33 16.30 -4.41
N THR A 165 -11.04 16.18 -3.30
CA THR A 165 -11.36 17.33 -2.43
C THR A 165 -10.13 17.84 -1.68
N GLU A 166 -9.14 16.98 -1.47
CA GLU A 166 -7.86 17.33 -0.84
C GLU A 166 -6.89 18.07 -1.77
N VAL A 167 -6.97 17.83 -3.08
CA VAL A 167 -6.03 18.41 -4.06
C VAL A 167 -6.65 19.51 -4.91
N GLU A 168 -7.97 19.56 -5.00
CA GLU A 168 -8.70 20.51 -5.85
C GLU A 168 -9.80 21.23 -5.08
N LEU A 169 -10.16 22.39 -5.62
CA LEU A 169 -11.22 23.21 -5.06
C LEU A 169 -12.59 22.70 -5.53
N VAL A 170 -13.38 22.14 -4.60
CA VAL A 170 -14.78 21.76 -4.86
C VAL A 170 -15.62 22.99 -5.26
N ASP A 171 -16.34 22.88 -6.36
CA ASP A 171 -17.32 23.88 -6.82
C ASP A 171 -18.73 23.40 -6.47
N ASP A 172 -19.53 24.27 -5.85
CA ASP A 172 -20.88 23.96 -5.35
C ASP A 172 -21.98 24.24 -6.38
N ASP A 173 -21.63 24.60 -7.63
CA ASP A 173 -22.52 25.10 -8.69
C ASP A 173 -23.37 26.33 -8.26
N LYS A 174 -23.07 26.92 -7.10
CA LYS A 174 -23.71 28.14 -6.60
C LYS A 174 -23.10 29.33 -7.34
N LEU A 175 -23.94 30.06 -8.07
CA LEU A 175 -23.57 31.28 -8.83
C LEU A 175 -23.15 32.49 -7.95
N GLY A 176 -22.71 32.26 -6.72
CA GLY A 176 -22.32 33.29 -5.74
C GLY A 176 -20.86 33.18 -5.29
N PRO A 177 -20.41 34.08 -4.40
CA PRO A 177 -19.12 33.92 -3.74
C PRO A 177 -19.02 32.56 -3.08
N ARG A 178 -17.84 31.94 -3.16
CA ARG A 178 -17.62 30.61 -2.60
C ARG A 178 -17.77 30.65 -1.09
N GLU A 179 -18.69 29.85 -0.57
CA GLU A 179 -18.86 29.60 0.85
C GLU A 179 -18.18 28.29 1.23
N PHE A 180 -17.73 28.15 2.48
CA PHE A 180 -17.16 26.90 2.96
C PHE A 180 -18.29 25.87 3.13
N ASP A 181 -18.17 24.72 2.47
CA ASP A 181 -19.11 23.62 2.65
C ASP A 181 -18.81 22.90 3.97
N GLU A 182 -19.78 22.92 4.89
CA GLU A 182 -19.69 22.25 6.19
C GLU A 182 -19.55 20.73 6.07
N THR A 183 -19.98 20.13 4.94
CA THR A 183 -19.89 18.67 4.71
C THR A 183 -18.48 18.21 4.33
N LEU A 184 -17.60 19.13 3.91
CA LEU A 184 -16.20 18.86 3.59
C LEU A 184 -15.27 19.06 4.79
N LEU A 185 -15.80 19.51 5.92
CA LEU A 185 -15.09 19.65 7.19
C LEU A 185 -15.29 18.37 8.01
N GLY A 186 -14.45 17.37 7.77
CA GLY A 186 -14.39 16.13 8.56
C GLY A 186 -13.88 16.33 9.98
#